data_AF-Q0B8R8-F1
#
_entry.id   AF-Q0B8R8-F1
#
_cell.length_a   1.000
_cell.length_b   1.000
_cell.length_c   1.000
_cell.angle_alpha   90.00
_cell.angle_beta   90.00
_cell.angle_gamma   90.00
#
_symmetry.space_group_name_H-M   'P 1'
#
loop_
_entity.id
_entity.type
_entity.pdbx_description
1 polymer ?
#
loop_
_entity_poly.entity_id
_entity_poly.type
_entity_poly.pdbx_seq_one_letter_code
_entity_poly.pdbx_strand_id
1 'polypeptide(L)'
;MIDVRALGYVVVEATRVDAWRSYARDVLGMQVLDAPDGALYPKMDERDFRYVIVPGTTDRYFASGWELPDGAAFDAALARRSR
;
A
#
# COMPACT_ATOMS: atom_id res chain seq x y z
N MET A 1 -11.82 -18.45 -10.47
CA MET A 1 -11.53 -17.00 -10.56
C MET A 1 -11.26 -16.51 -9.15
N ILE A 2 -10.31 -15.60 -8.90
CA ILE A 2 -10.19 -14.98 -7.56
C ILE A 2 -11.29 -13.93 -7.47
N ASP A 3 -12.12 -14.02 -6.43
CA ASP A 3 -13.18 -13.06 -6.17
C ASP A 3 -12.58 -11.85 -5.43
N VAL A 4 -12.37 -10.75 -6.16
CA VAL A 4 -11.78 -9.52 -5.63
C VAL A 4 -12.88 -8.53 -5.30
N ARG A 5 -12.88 -8.02 -4.07
CA ARG A 5 -13.84 -6.98 -3.65
C ARG A 5 -13.35 -5.58 -3.97
N ALA A 6 -12.10 -5.29 -3.65
CA ALA A 6 -11.55 -3.94 -3.80
C ALA A 6 -10.02 -3.96 -3.82
N LEU A 7 -9.45 -2.83 -4.26
CA LEU A 7 -8.05 -2.52 -3.99
C LEU A 7 -7.91 -2.11 -2.51
N GLY A 8 -7.11 -2.87 -1.76
CA GLY A 8 -6.85 -2.61 -0.35
C GLY A 8 -5.83 -1.48 -0.17
N TYR A 9 -4.63 -1.70 -0.71
CA TYR A 9 -3.52 -0.75 -0.64
C TYR A 9 -2.58 -0.87 -1.85
N VAL A 10 -1.78 0.17 -2.06
CA VAL A 10 -0.66 0.21 -3.02
C VAL A 10 0.64 0.45 -2.27
N VAL A 11 1.69 -0.28 -2.68
CA VAL A 11 3.06 -0.04 -2.26
C VAL A 11 3.79 0.70 -3.37
N VAL A 12 4.34 1.86 -3.04
CA VAL A 12 5.18 2.66 -3.93
C VAL A 12 6.60 2.55 -3.43
N GLU A 13 7.51 2.12 -4.29
CA GLU A 13 8.95 2.24 -4.02
C GLU A 13 9.40 3.63 -4.46
N ALA A 14 10.13 4.32 -3.58
CA ALA A 14 10.59 5.68 -3.81
C ALA A 14 12.07 5.83 -3.49
N THR A 15 12.79 6.48 -4.40
CA THR A 15 14.18 6.93 -4.20
C THR A 15 14.28 8.09 -3.22
N ARG A 16 13.19 8.85 -3.05
CA ARG A 16 13.13 10.02 -2.16
C ARG A 16 11.84 10.00 -1.33
N VAL A 17 11.87 9.25 -0.24
CA VAL A 17 10.71 9.10 0.66
C VAL A 17 10.29 10.42 1.31
N ASP A 18 11.23 11.30 1.68
CA ASP A 18 10.88 12.61 2.23
C ASP A 18 10.11 13.51 1.26
N ALA A 19 10.33 13.35 -0.05
CA ALA A 19 9.56 14.08 -1.05
C ALA A 19 8.07 13.66 -1.03
N TRP A 20 7.80 12.38 -0.77
CA TRP A 20 6.45 11.87 -0.57
C TRP A 20 5.83 12.39 0.72
N ARG A 21 6.60 12.51 1.80
CA ARG A 21 6.12 13.12 3.06
C ARG A 21 5.65 14.56 2.82
N SER A 22 6.48 15.38 2.19
CA SER A 22 6.12 16.77 1.90
C SER A 22 4.94 16.86 0.93
N TYR A 23 4.91 16.05 -0.12
CA TYR A 23 3.77 16.04 -1.04
C TYR A 23 2.46 15.64 -0.34
N ALA A 24 2.45 14.53 0.40
CA ALA A 24 1.25 14.06 1.08
C ALA A 24 0.74 15.07 2.12
N ARG A 25 1.63 15.65 2.92
CA ARG A 25 1.26 16.62 3.95
C ARG A 25 0.89 17.99 3.38
N ASP A 26 1.78 18.54 2.56
CA ASP A 26 1.75 19.96 2.22
C ASP A 26 0.89 20.23 0.98
N VAL A 27 0.71 19.23 0.10
CA VAL A 27 -0.13 19.34 -1.11
C VAL A 27 -1.46 18.62 -0.94
N LEU A 28 -1.45 17.36 -0.48
CA LEU A 28 -2.67 16.57 -0.33
C LEU A 28 -3.40 16.80 1.00
N GLY A 29 -2.77 17.50 1.96
CA GLY A 29 -3.35 17.76 3.27
C GLY A 29 -3.51 16.51 4.13
N MET A 30 -2.77 15.44 3.84
CA MET A 30 -2.84 14.17 4.57
C MET A 30 -1.94 14.21 5.81
N GLN A 31 -2.38 13.58 6.90
CA GLN A 31 -1.46 13.23 7.97
C GLN A 31 -0.48 12.16 7.45
N VAL A 32 0.81 12.29 7.78
CA VAL A 32 1.83 11.31 7.38
C VAL A 32 2.40 10.66 8.62
N LEU A 33 2.21 9.35 8.73
CA LEU A 33 2.73 8.52 9.81
C LEU A 33 4.03 7.86 9.37
N ASP A 34 5.00 7.78 10.28
CA ASP A 34 6.18 6.94 10.10
C ASP A 34 5.79 5.46 10.16
N ALA A 35 6.44 4.66 9.32
CA ALA A 35 6.27 3.21 9.25
C ALA A 35 7.64 2.53 9.41
N PRO A 36 7.66 1.18 9.61
CA PRO A 36 8.92 0.44 9.72
C PRO A 36 9.85 0.67 8.53
N ASP A 37 11.15 0.47 8.76
CA ASP A 37 12.19 0.50 7.72
C ASP A 37 12.25 1.81 6.91
N GLY A 38 11.89 2.93 7.53
CA GLY A 38 11.91 4.25 6.89
C GLY A 38 10.78 4.48 5.89
N ALA A 39 9.74 3.64 5.92
CA ALA A 39 8.56 3.82 5.10
C ALA A 39 7.62 4.90 5.68
N LEU A 40 6.61 5.29 4.88
CA LEU A 40 5.56 6.21 5.29
C LEU A 40 4.18 5.63 5.02
N TYR A 41 3.24 5.95 5.92
CA TYR A 41 1.81 5.75 5.72
C TYR A 41 1.10 7.12 5.64
N PRO A 42 0.84 7.64 4.43
CA PRO A 42 -0.09 8.74 4.24
C PRO A 42 -1.52 8.32 4.62
N LYS A 43 -2.08 8.99 5.62
CA LYS A 43 -3.43 8.72 6.15
C LYS A 43 -4.45 9.49 5.31
N MET A 44 -5.15 8.75 4.46
CA MET A 44 -6.14 9.29 3.52
C MET A 44 -7.58 9.16 4.01
N ASP A 45 -7.91 8.05 4.68
CA ASP A 45 -9.25 7.73 5.16
C ASP A 45 -9.18 6.95 6.48
N GLU A 46 -10.27 6.32 6.89
CA GLU A 46 -10.38 5.58 8.15
C GLU A 46 -9.51 4.31 8.19
N ARG A 47 -9.09 3.76 7.05
CA ARG A 47 -8.26 2.54 7.00
C ARG A 47 -6.83 2.81 7.44
N ASP A 48 -6.16 1.82 8.02
CA ASP A 48 -4.79 1.96 8.53
C ASP A 48 -3.85 2.62 7.52
N PHE A 49 -3.91 2.19 6.25
CA PHE A 49 -3.26 2.85 5.12
C PHE A 49 -3.90 2.45 3.79
N ARG A 50 -3.83 3.37 2.81
CA ARG A 50 -4.10 3.09 1.38
C ARG A 50 -2.83 3.08 0.55
N TYR A 51 -1.83 3.85 0.96
CA TYR A 51 -0.52 3.94 0.34
C TYR A 51 0.55 3.58 1.36
N VAL A 52 1.52 2.79 0.92
CA VAL A 52 2.75 2.52 1.65
C VAL A 52 3.90 3.01 0.80
N ILE A 53 4.63 4.03 1.27
CA ILE A 53 5.80 4.55 0.56
C ILE A 53 7.03 3.92 1.18
N VAL A 54 7.68 2.98 0.48
CA VAL A 54 8.88 2.31 0.95
C VAL A 54 10.14 2.90 0.32
N PRO A 55 11.26 3.00 1.05
CA PRO A 55 12.53 3.36 0.44
C PRO A 55 12.97 2.32 -0.60
N GLY A 56 13.60 2.77 -1.68
CA GLY A 56 14.23 1.88 -2.64
C GLY A 56 15.08 2.61 -3.68
N THR A 57 15.50 1.89 -4.71
CA THR A 57 16.45 2.40 -5.71
C THR A 57 15.78 2.87 -7.00
N THR A 58 14.49 2.61 -7.17
CA THR A 58 13.72 3.01 -8.35
C THR A 58 12.36 3.54 -7.95
N ASP A 59 11.94 4.66 -8.53
CA ASP A 59 10.58 5.16 -8.38
C ASP A 59 9.62 4.29 -9.20
N ARG A 60 8.74 3.53 -8.54
CA ARG A 60 7.80 2.65 -9.23
C ARG A 60 6.58 2.27 -8.39
N TYR A 61 5.54 1.85 -9.10
CA TYR A 61 4.55 0.95 -8.54
C TYR A 61 5.23 -0.38 -8.17
N PHE A 62 5.27 -0.70 -6.88
CA PHE A 62 5.98 -1.87 -6.37
C PHE A 62 5.04 -3.07 -6.22
N ALA A 63 3.90 -2.87 -5.55
CA ALA A 63 2.91 -3.92 -5.31
C ALA A 63 1.53 -3.34 -4.99
N SER A 64 0.52 -4.23 -4.94
CA SER A 64 -0.80 -3.93 -4.37
C SER A 64 -1.31 -5.10 -3.55
N GLY A 65 -2.01 -4.79 -2.45
CA GLY A 65 -2.86 -5.73 -1.74
C GLY A 65 -4.30 -5.65 -2.24
N TRP A 66 -4.92 -6.79 -2.49
CA TRP A 66 -6.32 -6.90 -2.92
C TRP A 66 -7.17 -7.41 -1.76
N GLU A 67 -8.30 -6.76 -1.51
CA GLU A 67 -9.27 -7.17 -0.52
C GLU A 67 -10.15 -8.30 -1.08
N LEU A 68 -10.30 -9.37 -0.30
CA LEU A 68 -11.11 -10.53 -0.64
C LEU A 68 -12.34 -10.61 0.28
N PRO A 69 -13.38 -11.34 -0.11
CA PRO A 69 -14.62 -11.41 0.64
C PRO A 69 -14.51 -11.86 2.09
N ASP A 70 -13.66 -12.85 2.34
CA ASP A 70 -13.47 -13.52 3.61
C ASP A 70 -12.17 -14.36 3.60
N GLY A 71 -11.88 -15.02 4.72
CA GLY A 71 -10.71 -15.87 4.87
C GLY A 71 -10.71 -17.09 3.95
N ALA A 72 -11.88 -17.68 3.67
CA ALA A 72 -11.96 -18.84 2.77
C ALA A 72 -11.62 -18.46 1.33
N ALA A 73 -12.07 -17.29 0.87
CA ALA A 73 -11.70 -16.72 -0.41
C ALA A 73 -10.19 -16.41 -0.48
N PHE A 74 -9.59 -15.97 0.62
CA PHE A 74 -8.15 -15.76 0.73
C PHE A 74 -7.35 -17.06 0.61
N ASP A 75 -7.71 -18.09 1.37
CA ASP A 75 -7.03 -19.39 1.30
C ASP A 75 -7.15 -20.02 -0.09
N ALA A 76 -8.33 -19.91 -0.72
CA ALA A 76 -8.55 -20.36 -2.08
C ALA A 76 -7.69 -19.58 -3.10
N ALA A 77 -7.50 -18.26 -2.90
CA ALA A 77 -6.64 -17.45 -3.73
C ALA A 77 -5.16 -17.85 -3.59
N LEU A 78 -4.69 -18.14 -2.38
CA LEU A 78 -3.33 -18.63 -2.11
C LEU A 78 -3.06 -19.97 -2.78
N ALA A 79 -3.97 -20.94 -2.63
CA ALA A 79 -3.85 -22.27 -3.23
C ALA A 79 -3.75 -22.24 -4.76
N ARG A 80 -4.29 -21.20 -5.41
CA ARG A 80 -4.19 -21.02 -6.86
C ARG A 80 -2.86 -20.44 -7.32
N ARG A 81 -2.17 -19.66 -6.48
CA ARG A 81 -0.91 -18.98 -6.82
C ARG A 81 0.32 -19.89 -6.69
N SER A 82 0.20 -21.01 -5.99
CA SER A 82 1.26 -22.02 -5.82
C SER A 82 1.32 -23.09 -6.94
N ARG A 83 0.76 -22.79 -8.11
CA ARG A 83 0.95 -23.52 -9.38
C ARG A 83 1.64 -22.63 -10.39
#